data_AF-A0AAJ1B150-F1
#
_entry.id   AF-A0AAJ1B150-F1
#
_cell.length_a   1.000
_cell.length_b   1.000
_cell.length_c   1.000
_cell.angle_alpha   90.00
_cell.angle_beta   90.00
_cell.angle_gamma   90.00
#
_symmetry.space_group_name_H-M   'P 1'
#
loop_
_entity.id
_entity.type
_entity.pdbx_description
1 polymer ?
#
loop_
_entity_poly.entity_id
_entity_poly.type
_entity_poly.pdbx_seq_one_letter_code
_entity_poly.pdbx_strand_id
1 'polypeptide(L)'
;NYQIFNNLNCEIKTAPNPTQHFKAIKNETEIKATKNAHIKDGVAMTKFMYWLKNNVGKIELDEVTISDKLAAFRKEQNEFFDLSFDTICGYKANAALMHYKAEPRNCAKVTNEGM
;
A
#
# COMPACT_ATOMS: atom_id res chain seq x y z
N ASN A 1 16.03 10.35 -18.47
CA ASN A 1 16.16 9.44 -19.64
C ASN A 1 16.27 10.14 -20.99
N TYR A 2 15.47 11.16 -21.32
CA TYR A 2 15.54 11.87 -22.61
C TYR A 2 16.95 12.43 -22.93
N GLN A 3 17.58 13.13 -21.98
CA GLN A 3 18.95 13.64 -22.18
C GLN A 3 19.99 12.53 -22.35
N ILE A 4 19.89 11.43 -21.60
CA ILE A 4 20.80 10.29 -21.75
C ILE A 4 20.65 9.69 -23.15
N PHE A 5 19.41 9.47 -23.59
CA PHE A 5 19.09 8.92 -24.90
C PHE A 5 19.69 9.74 -26.06
N ASN A 6 19.54 11.07 -26.03
CA ASN A 6 20.00 11.94 -27.11
C ASN A 6 21.53 12.12 -27.17
N ASN A 7 22.24 11.84 -26.06
CA ASN A 7 23.68 12.01 -25.96
C ASN A 7 24.46 10.71 -26.20
N LEU A 8 23.77 9.59 -26.47
CA LEU A 8 24.42 8.32 -26.81
C LEU A 8 24.85 8.32 -28.27
N ASN A 9 26.15 8.20 -28.52
CA ASN A 9 26.69 8.00 -29.86
C ASN A 9 26.86 6.50 -30.16
N CYS A 10 25.75 5.75 -30.16
CA CYS A 10 25.72 4.33 -30.47
C CYS A 10 24.44 3.95 -31.21
N GLU A 11 24.41 2.75 -31.80
CA GLU A 11 23.19 2.23 -32.39
C GLU A 11 22.15 1.92 -31.29
N ILE A 12 21.02 2.61 -31.36
CA ILE A 12 19.92 2.40 -30.42
C ILE A 12 19.09 1.19 -30.84
N LYS A 13 19.02 0.17 -29.99
CA LYS A 13 18.11 -0.97 -30.15
C LYS A 13 16.90 -0.81 -29.24
N THR A 14 15.71 -0.67 -29.83
CA THR A 14 14.45 -0.68 -29.08
C THR A 14 13.98 -2.11 -28.89
N ALA A 15 14.27 -2.68 -27.72
CA ALA A 15 13.83 -4.02 -27.33
C ALA A 15 13.46 -4.04 -25.84
N PRO A 16 12.62 -4.99 -25.39
CA PRO A 16 12.36 -5.20 -23.97
C PRO A 16 13.66 -5.46 -23.21
N ASN A 17 13.80 -4.85 -22.03
CA ASN A 17 14.95 -5.13 -21.17
C ASN A 17 14.88 -6.59 -20.70
N PRO A 18 15.89 -7.44 -20.96
CA PRO A 18 15.85 -8.87 -20.59
C PRO A 18 15.54 -9.11 -19.10
N THR A 19 15.99 -8.20 -18.22
CA THR A 19 15.74 -8.29 -16.78
C THR A 19 14.26 -8.18 -16.42
N GLN A 20 13.42 -7.55 -17.26
CA GLN A 20 11.97 -7.50 -17.06
C GLN A 20 11.34 -8.89 -17.09
N HIS A 21 11.77 -9.75 -18.04
CA HIS A 21 11.27 -11.12 -18.13
C HIS A 21 11.77 -11.95 -16.95
N PHE A 22 13.06 -11.86 -16.63
CA PHE A 22 13.64 -12.64 -15.54
C PHE A 22 13.04 -12.30 -14.18
N LYS A 23 12.81 -11.02 -13.87
CA LYS A 23 12.16 -10.63 -12.60
C LYS A 23 10.66 -10.90 -12.57
N ALA A 24 10.02 -11.20 -13.71
CA ALA A 24 8.59 -11.51 -13.75
C ALA A 24 8.33 -12.90 -13.16
N ILE A 25 9.21 -13.87 -13.43
CA ILE A 25 9.12 -15.26 -12.99
C ILE A 25 9.90 -15.44 -11.69
N LYS A 26 9.20 -15.61 -10.56
CA LYS A 26 9.82 -15.74 -9.24
C LYS A 26 10.31 -17.16 -9.03
N ASN A 27 11.47 -17.31 -8.42
CA ASN A 27 11.97 -18.61 -7.96
C ASN A 27 11.30 -19.04 -6.65
N GLU A 28 11.56 -20.27 -6.22
CA GLU A 28 10.93 -20.85 -5.03
C GLU A 28 11.25 -20.07 -3.74
N THR A 29 12.47 -19.54 -3.62
CA THR A 29 12.89 -18.72 -2.47
C THR A 29 12.11 -17.41 -2.43
N GLU A 30 11.98 -16.70 -3.55
CA GLU A 30 11.20 -15.47 -3.67
C GLU A 30 9.72 -15.70 -3.38
N ILE A 31 9.15 -16.80 -3.87
CA ILE A 31 7.76 -17.19 -3.59
C ILE A 31 7.57 -17.46 -2.09
N LYS A 32 8.49 -18.21 -1.46
CA LYS A 32 8.43 -18.50 -0.02
C LYS A 32 8.52 -17.22 0.81
N ALA A 33 9.43 -16.30 0.45
CA ALA A 33 9.56 -15.00 1.12
C ALA A 33 8.29 -14.16 0.95
N THR A 34 7.72 -14.12 -0.26
CA THR A 34 6.46 -13.39 -0.55
C THR A 34 5.29 -13.93 0.28
N LYS A 35 5.16 -15.27 0.39
CA LYS A 35 4.14 -15.89 1.25
C LYS A 35 4.32 -15.49 2.72
N ASN A 36 5.55 -15.49 3.21
CA ASN A 36 5.85 -15.10 4.58
C ASN A 36 5.52 -13.61 4.85
N ALA A 37 5.82 -12.72 3.90
CA ALA A 37 5.43 -11.31 3.97
C ALA A 37 3.90 -11.15 4.03
N HIS A 38 3.14 -11.91 3.24
CA HIS A 38 1.67 -11.88 3.28
C HIS A 38 1.09 -12.44 4.59
N ILE A 39 1.71 -13.45 5.20
CA ILE A 39 1.29 -13.95 6.52
C ILE A 39 1.44 -12.84 7.57
N LYS A 40 2.57 -12.14 7.58
CA LYS A 40 2.81 -10.99 8.47
C LYS A 40 1.81 -9.85 8.24
N ASP A 41 1.55 -9.50 6.98
CA ASP A 41 0.54 -8.48 6.66
C ASP A 41 -0.88 -8.93 7.06
N GLY A 42 -1.19 -10.22 6.95
CA GLY A 42 -2.44 -10.80 7.43
C GLY A 42 -2.63 -10.65 8.93
N VAL A 43 -1.57 -10.78 9.73
CA VAL A 43 -1.60 -10.49 11.18
C VAL A 43 -1.90 -9.00 11.42
N ALA A 44 -1.19 -8.10 10.74
CA ALA A 44 -1.42 -6.66 10.85
C ALA A 44 -2.85 -6.27 10.46
N MET A 45 -3.37 -6.80 9.35
CA MET A 45 -4.72 -6.54 8.86
C MET A 45 -5.79 -7.10 9.82
N THR A 46 -5.58 -8.28 10.40
CA THR A 46 -6.51 -8.86 11.37
C THR A 46 -6.60 -8.01 12.63
N LYS A 47 -5.44 -7.58 13.19
CA LYS A 47 -5.38 -6.66 14.33
C LYS A 47 -6.07 -5.33 13.99
N PHE A 48 -5.81 -4.78 12.81
CA PHE A 48 -6.43 -3.56 12.33
C PHE A 48 -7.96 -3.67 12.26
N MET A 49 -8.48 -4.73 11.62
CA MET A 49 -9.93 -4.94 11.49
C MET A 49 -10.61 -5.11 12.87
N TYR A 50 -9.96 -5.83 13.79
CA TYR A 50 -10.45 -5.94 15.16
C TYR A 50 -10.45 -4.57 15.86
N TRP A 51 -9.36 -3.81 15.78
CA TRP A 51 -9.28 -2.47 16.35
C TRP A 51 -10.35 -1.54 15.77
N LEU A 52 -10.50 -1.50 14.45
CA LEU A 52 -11.44 -0.63 13.77
C LEU A 52 -12.87 -0.92 14.23
N LYS A 53 -13.31 -2.19 14.16
CA LYS A 53 -14.66 -2.61 14.59
C LYS A 53 -14.98 -2.27 16.05
N ASN A 54 -13.98 -2.28 16.93
CA ASN A 54 -14.18 -2.01 18.35
C ASN A 54 -14.17 -0.52 18.71
N ASN A 55 -13.61 0.34 17.84
CA ASN A 55 -13.39 1.76 18.11
C ASN A 55 -14.29 2.67 17.28
N VAL A 56 -14.69 2.23 16.09
CA VAL A 56 -15.53 3.03 15.21
C VAL A 56 -16.87 3.37 15.87
N GLY A 57 -17.25 4.64 15.78
CA GLY A 57 -18.44 5.20 16.43
C GLY A 57 -18.32 5.41 17.93
N LYS A 58 -17.21 4.99 18.56
CA LYS A 58 -16.91 5.24 19.98
C LYS A 58 -15.87 6.35 20.17
N ILE A 59 -14.90 6.42 19.28
CA ILE A 59 -13.89 7.48 19.23
C ILE A 59 -14.00 8.24 17.89
N GLU A 60 -13.54 9.49 17.87
CA GLU A 60 -13.43 10.23 16.62
C GLU A 60 -12.35 9.60 15.75
N LEU A 61 -12.74 9.21 14.54
CA LEU A 61 -11.87 8.67 13.52
C LEU A 61 -12.11 9.42 12.21
N ASP A 62 -11.04 9.56 11.44
CA ASP A 62 -11.06 10.02 10.06
C ASP A 62 -10.21 9.09 9.20
N GLU A 63 -10.26 9.28 7.88
CA GLU A 63 -9.53 8.44 6.93
C GLU A 63 -8.00 8.48 7.14
N VAL A 64 -7.45 9.59 7.63
CA VAL A 64 -6.01 9.75 7.88
C VAL A 64 -5.60 8.92 9.10
N THR A 65 -6.29 9.09 10.23
CA THR A 65 -6.03 8.37 11.48
C THR A 65 -6.21 6.86 11.33
N ILE A 66 -7.19 6.42 10.54
CA ILE A 66 -7.38 5.01 10.20
C ILE A 66 -6.20 4.47 9.37
N SER A 67 -5.75 5.23 8.36
CA SER A 67 -4.59 4.88 7.54
C SER A 67 -3.32 4.77 8.36
N ASP A 68 -3.08 5.74 9.25
CA ASP A 68 -1.93 5.76 10.15
C ASP A 68 -1.96 4.57 11.12
N LYS A 69 -3.15 4.20 11.60
CA LYS A 69 -3.29 3.05 12.49
C LYS A 69 -2.97 1.73 11.79
N LEU A 70 -3.41 1.55 10.55
CA LEU A 70 -3.01 0.38 9.75
C LEU A 70 -1.49 0.35 9.53
N ALA A 71 -0.90 1.51 9.19
CA ALA A 71 0.55 1.62 9.02
C ALA A 71 1.31 1.26 10.32
N ALA A 72 0.80 1.65 11.49
CA ALA A 72 1.38 1.28 12.78
C ALA A 72 1.38 -0.23 13.00
N PHE A 73 0.27 -0.93 12.73
CA PHE A 73 0.22 -2.39 12.86
C PHE A 73 1.15 -3.13 11.88
N ARG A 74 1.38 -2.56 10.68
CA ARG A 74 2.38 -3.06 9.74
C ARG A 74 3.81 -2.85 10.24
N LYS A 75 4.10 -1.68 10.82
CA LYS A 75 5.40 -1.37 11.43
C LYS A 75 5.79 -2.28 12.59
N GLU A 76 4.81 -2.89 13.27
CA GLU A 76 5.05 -3.91 14.30
C GLU A 76 5.55 -5.25 13.73
N GLN A 77 5.40 -5.52 12.43
CA GLN A 77 5.80 -6.79 11.84
C GLN A 77 7.32 -6.86 11.65
N ASN A 78 7.92 -8.00 12.01
CA ASN A 78 9.35 -8.21 11.80
C ASN A 78 9.74 -8.06 10.32
N GLU A 79 10.86 -7.39 10.05
CA GLU A 79 11.34 -7.05 8.69
C GLU A 79 10.43 -6.09 7.90
N PHE A 80 9.55 -5.34 8.58
CA PHE A 80 8.90 -4.19 7.95
C PHE A 80 9.96 -3.16 7.54
N PHE A 81 9.92 -2.75 6.27
CA PHE A 81 10.81 -1.71 5.73
C PHE A 81 10.04 -0.40 5.60
N ASP A 82 9.04 -0.38 4.71
CA ASP A 82 8.18 0.76 4.48
C ASP A 82 6.84 0.32 3.88
N LEU A 83 5.89 1.24 3.78
CA LEU A 83 4.70 1.04 2.97
C LEU A 83 5.07 0.95 1.49
N SER A 84 4.47 0.00 0.78
CA SER A 84 4.68 -0.15 -0.66
C SER A 84 4.05 0.97 -1.48
N PHE A 85 3.04 1.64 -0.93
CA PHE A 85 2.38 2.83 -1.45
C PHE A 85 1.52 3.49 -0.35
N ASP A 86 1.06 4.71 -0.59
CA ASP A 86 0.15 5.41 0.32
C ASP A 86 -1.19 4.66 0.47
N THR A 87 -1.62 4.39 1.71
CA THR A 87 -2.91 3.72 1.96
C THR A 87 -4.07 4.53 1.39
N ILE A 88 -4.89 3.90 0.55
CA ILE A 88 -6.16 4.46 0.08
C ILE A 88 -7.22 4.13 1.13
N CYS A 89 -7.56 5.08 1.98
CA CYS A 89 -8.67 4.97 2.92
C CYS A 89 -9.78 5.94 2.48
N GLY A 90 -10.77 5.42 1.76
CA GLY A 90 -11.93 6.19 1.33
C GLY A 90 -13.18 5.73 2.07
N TYR A 91 -13.95 6.69 2.60
CA TYR A 91 -15.23 6.46 3.25
C TYR A 91 -16.38 7.12 2.47
N LYS A 92 -17.48 6.38 2.28
CA LYS A 92 -18.66 6.80 1.50
C LYS A 92 -18.26 7.36 0.12
N ALA A 93 -18.52 8.63 -0.16
CA ALA A 93 -18.25 9.24 -1.46
C ALA A 93 -16.78 9.15 -1.87
N ASN A 94 -15.85 9.20 -0.90
CA ASN A 94 -14.42 9.09 -1.17
C ASN A 94 -14.02 7.67 -1.60
N ALA A 95 -14.78 6.64 -1.20
CA ALA A 95 -14.54 5.26 -1.63
C ALA A 95 -14.81 5.02 -3.13
N ALA A 96 -15.55 5.93 -3.79
CA ALA A 96 -15.82 5.86 -5.22
C ALA A 96 -14.65 6.39 -6.09
N LEU A 97 -13.61 6.95 -5.47
CA LEU A 97 -12.49 7.59 -6.15
C LEU A 97 -11.25 6.65 -6.21
N MET A 98 -10.85 6.24 -7.41
CA MET A 98 -9.80 5.21 -7.63
C MET A 98 -8.40 5.62 -7.13
N HIS A 99 -8.09 6.92 -7.19
CA HIS A 99 -6.80 7.47 -6.76
C HIS A 99 -6.99 8.49 -5.63
N TYR A 100 -7.86 8.16 -4.68
CA TYR A 100 -8.06 9.00 -3.51
C TYR A 100 -6.90 8.91 -2.53
N LYS A 101 -6.52 10.06 -1.99
CA LYS A 101 -5.59 10.17 -0.88
C LYS A 101 -6.18 11.13 0.14
N ALA A 102 -6.44 10.61 1.34
CA ALA A 102 -6.86 11.44 2.46
C ALA A 102 -5.71 12.31 2.93
N GLU A 103 -5.97 13.59 3.15
CA GLU A 103 -4.99 14.54 3.71
C GLU A 103 -5.54 15.19 4.98
N PRO A 104 -4.68 15.64 5.90
CA PRO A 104 -5.13 16.43 7.03
C PRO A 104 -5.96 17.63 6.54
N ARG A 105 -7.19 17.79 7.07
CA ARG A 105 -8.19 18.80 6.67
C ARG A 105 -8.93 18.54 5.34
N ASN A 106 -8.54 17.52 4.58
CA ASN A 106 -9.24 17.05 3.39
C ASN A 106 -9.47 15.54 3.49
N CYS A 107 -10.30 15.16 4.48
CA CYS A 107 -10.69 13.79 4.75
C CYS A 107 -12.07 13.75 5.40
N ALA A 108 -12.76 12.62 5.23
CA ALA A 108 -14.04 12.38 5.86
C ALA A 108 -13.86 11.84 7.28
N LYS A 109 -14.74 12.28 8.21
CA LYS A 109 -14.94 11.60 9.48
C LYS A 109 -15.63 10.27 9.23
N VAL A 110 -15.14 9.22 9.89
CA VAL A 110 -15.64 7.85 9.73
C VAL A 110 -16.54 7.49 10.91
N THR A 111 -17.77 7.08 10.61
CA THR A 111 -18.78 6.64 11.60
C THR A 111 -19.24 5.22 11.27
N ASN A 112 -20.11 4.63 12.11
CA ASN A 112 -20.61 3.26 11.91
C ASN A 112 -21.64 3.13 10.78
N GLU A 113 -21.95 4.21 10.08
CA GLU A 113 -22.90 4.16 8.98
C GLU A 113 -22.27 3.48 7.76
N GLY A 114 -22.79 2.31 7.38
CA GLY A 114 -22.34 1.57 6.20
C GLY A 114 -21.15 0.64 6.42
N MET A 115 -20.85 0.26 7.67
CA MET A 115 -19.84 -0.76 8.05
C MET A 115 -20.46 -2.03 8.63
#